data_AF-A0A8T3LY60-F1
#
_entry.id   AF-A0A8T3LY60-F1
#
_cell.length_a   1.000
_cell.length_b   1.000
_cell.length_c   1.000
_cell.angle_alpha   90.00
_cell.angle_beta   90.00
_cell.angle_gamma   90.00
#
_symmetry.space_group_name_H-M   'P 1'
#
loop_
_entity.id
_entity.type
_entity.pdbx_description
1 polymer ?
#
loop_
_entity_poly.entity_id
_entity_poly.type
_entity_poly.pdbx_seq_one_letter_code
_entity_poly.pdbx_strand_id
1 'polypeptide(L)'
;MAEATAVGGRAQFSFDVSMALGAAAPTGSLHFRDRDSGARVDATAIDSLTIAGSKATITARATVDGQVGVRFVLEVEDLGKGADTFRLVTGTGYGAFGVVEKGNITVEGGGVLGLP
;
A
#
# COMPACT_ATOMS: atom_id res chain seq x y z
N MET A 1 9.26 7.44 4.00
CA MET A 1 8.95 6.61 5.18
C MET A 1 7.85 7.33 5.94
N ALA A 2 6.65 6.80 5.92
CA ALA A 2 5.49 7.36 6.60
C ALA A 2 5.24 6.59 7.92
N GLU A 3 4.86 7.29 8.98
CA GLU A 3 4.40 6.72 10.25
C GLU A 3 2.87 6.77 10.24
N ALA A 4 2.21 5.67 10.58
CA ALA A 4 0.77 5.58 10.52
C ALA A 4 0.23 4.80 11.73
N THR A 5 -0.94 5.18 12.21
CA THR A 5 -1.56 4.55 13.38
C THR A 5 -2.47 3.42 12.92
N ALA A 6 -1.97 2.19 12.96
CA ALA A 6 -2.78 1.00 12.69
C ALA A 6 -3.72 0.70 13.87
N VAL A 7 -4.80 -0.06 13.67
CA VAL A 7 -5.51 -0.73 14.80
C VAL A 7 -4.55 -1.70 15.47
N GLY A 8 -3.81 -1.18 16.44
CA GLY A 8 -2.66 -1.80 17.08
C GLY A 8 -1.78 -0.76 17.75
N GLY A 9 -1.58 0.41 17.12
CA GLY A 9 -0.69 1.48 17.58
C GLY A 9 0.22 2.00 16.45
N ARG A 10 1.54 2.15 16.70
CA ARG A 10 2.48 2.79 15.76
C ARG A 10 3.01 1.79 14.74
N ALA A 11 2.65 1.96 13.47
CA ALA A 11 3.24 1.23 12.36
C ALA A 11 4.14 2.13 11.51
N GLN A 12 5.22 1.54 10.99
CA GLN A 12 5.99 2.14 9.90
C GLN A 12 5.46 1.62 8.58
N PHE A 13 5.09 2.55 7.70
CA PHE A 13 4.53 2.27 6.39
C PHE A 13 5.36 3.00 5.34
N SER A 14 5.89 2.24 4.40
CA SER A 14 6.56 2.78 3.23
C SER A 14 6.04 2.06 2.01
N PHE A 15 5.58 2.84 1.05
CA PHE A 15 5.02 2.34 -0.19
C PHE A 15 5.50 3.23 -1.32
N ASP A 16 6.06 2.61 -2.34
CA ASP A 16 6.46 3.24 -3.58
C ASP A 16 6.02 2.33 -4.70
N VAL A 17 5.03 2.75 -5.50
CA VAL A 17 4.62 2.03 -6.69
C VAL A 17 4.52 3.02 -7.83
N SER A 18 5.17 2.65 -8.92
CA SER A 18 5.21 3.40 -10.17
C SER A 18 4.70 2.51 -11.28
N MET A 19 3.90 3.08 -12.18
CA MET A 19 3.48 2.40 -13.40
C MET A 19 3.96 3.22 -14.60
N ALA A 20 4.89 2.67 -15.37
CA ALA A 20 5.32 3.29 -16.62
C ALA A 20 4.26 3.09 -17.70
N LEU A 21 4.09 4.08 -18.57
CA LEU A 21 3.16 4.01 -19.70
C LEU A 21 3.56 2.84 -20.63
N GLY A 22 2.63 1.90 -20.86
CA GLY A 22 2.90 0.69 -21.67
C GLY A 22 3.53 -0.48 -20.91
N ALA A 23 3.77 -0.37 -19.60
CA ALA A 23 4.21 -1.50 -18.79
C ALA A 23 3.08 -2.51 -18.58
N ALA A 24 3.40 -3.81 -18.68
CA ALA A 24 2.44 -4.89 -18.46
C ALA A 24 2.04 -5.05 -16.98
N ALA A 25 2.87 -4.56 -16.06
CA ALA A 25 2.60 -4.57 -14.62
C ALA A 25 3.26 -3.35 -13.95
N PRO A 26 2.65 -2.81 -12.89
CA PRO A 26 3.28 -1.81 -12.04
C PRO A 26 4.51 -2.39 -11.32
N THR A 27 5.50 -1.54 -11.06
CA THR A 27 6.68 -1.89 -10.26
C THR A 27 6.69 -1.09 -8.97
N GLY A 28 7.27 -1.65 -7.92
CA GLY A 28 7.33 -0.95 -6.66
C GLY A 28 7.72 -1.83 -5.49
N SER A 29 7.69 -1.24 -4.30
CA SER A 29 8.02 -1.88 -3.04
C SER A 29 7.09 -1.36 -1.95
N LEU A 30 6.66 -2.28 -1.08
CA LEU A 30 5.90 -1.97 0.12
C LEU A 30 6.63 -2.60 1.30
N HIS A 31 6.88 -1.79 2.32
CA HIS A 31 7.37 -2.23 3.61
C HIS A 31 6.40 -1.74 4.66
N PHE A 32 5.78 -2.70 5.33
CA PHE A 32 4.93 -2.42 6.47
C PHE A 32 5.44 -3.19 7.68
N ARG A 33 5.58 -2.45 8.78
CA ARG A 33 6.06 -2.93 10.06
C ARG A 33 5.14 -2.44 11.15
N ASP A 34 4.29 -3.32 11.63
CA ASP A 34 3.46 -3.10 12.80
C ASP A 34 4.30 -3.36 14.05
N ARG A 35 4.47 -2.36 14.91
CA ARG A 35 5.26 -2.49 16.13
C ARG A 35 4.48 -3.19 17.24
N ASP A 36 3.16 -3.19 17.18
CA ASP A 36 2.31 -3.67 18.26
C ASP A 36 2.00 -5.16 18.10
N SER A 37 1.64 -5.59 16.89
CA SER A 37 1.50 -7.03 16.60
C SER A 37 2.83 -7.71 16.27
N GLY A 38 3.85 -6.93 15.91
CA GLY A 38 5.12 -7.45 15.38
C GLY A 38 5.04 -7.89 13.92
N ALA A 39 3.89 -7.69 13.25
CA ALA A 39 3.66 -8.14 11.89
C ALA A 39 4.56 -7.43 10.88
N ARG A 40 5.04 -8.23 9.93
CA ARG A 40 6.00 -7.84 8.91
C ARG A 40 5.46 -8.17 7.53
N VAL A 41 5.19 -7.14 6.72
CA VAL A 41 4.74 -7.31 5.34
C VAL A 41 5.73 -6.63 4.40
N ASP A 42 6.34 -7.41 3.51
CA ASP A 42 7.27 -6.92 2.48
C ASP A 42 6.78 -7.35 1.10
N ALA A 43 6.38 -6.40 0.25
CA ALA A 43 5.96 -6.73 -1.11
C ALA A 43 7.12 -7.29 -1.93
N THR A 44 6.83 -8.39 -2.62
CA THR A 44 7.74 -9.06 -3.54
C THR A 44 7.36 -8.82 -5.00
N ALA A 45 6.08 -8.57 -5.28
CA ALA A 45 5.58 -8.27 -6.62
C ALA A 45 4.26 -7.49 -6.53
N ILE A 46 4.08 -6.51 -7.42
CA ILE A 46 2.81 -5.79 -7.56
C ILE A 46 2.05 -6.38 -8.74
N ASP A 47 0.84 -6.88 -8.51
CA ASP A 47 0.04 -7.53 -9.54
C ASP A 47 -0.87 -6.51 -10.25
N SER A 48 -1.48 -5.58 -9.51
CA SER A 48 -2.30 -4.51 -10.08
C SER A 48 -2.29 -3.24 -9.23
N LEU A 49 -2.46 -2.11 -9.89
CA LEU A 49 -2.67 -0.79 -9.31
C LEU A 49 -3.91 -0.19 -9.99
N THR A 50 -4.89 0.23 -9.19
CA THR A 50 -6.09 0.92 -9.67
C THR A 50 -6.21 2.23 -8.91
N ILE A 51 -6.24 3.35 -9.62
CA ILE A 51 -6.39 4.68 -9.03
C ILE A 51 -7.75 5.23 -9.45
N ALA A 52 -8.55 5.63 -8.47
CA ALA A 52 -9.89 6.19 -8.63
C ALA A 52 -9.99 7.49 -7.81
N GLY A 53 -9.77 8.63 -8.47
CA GLY A 53 -9.75 9.93 -7.80
C GLY A 53 -8.60 10.01 -6.78
N SER A 54 -8.93 10.24 -5.52
CA SER A 54 -7.99 10.27 -4.39
C SER A 54 -7.66 8.90 -3.80
N LYS A 55 -8.32 7.84 -4.25
CA LYS A 55 -8.13 6.48 -3.73
C LYS A 55 -7.28 5.64 -4.68
N ALA A 56 -6.31 4.90 -4.15
CA ALA A 56 -5.59 3.87 -4.88
C ALA A 56 -5.76 2.52 -4.21
N THR A 57 -6.06 1.50 -5.01
CA THR A 57 -6.15 0.10 -4.61
C THR A 57 -5.06 -0.69 -5.31
N ILE A 58 -4.23 -1.37 -4.53
CA ILE A 58 -3.13 -2.20 -5.00
C ILE A 58 -3.40 -3.63 -4.60
N THR A 59 -3.25 -4.54 -5.56
CA THR A 59 -3.19 -5.98 -5.28
C THR A 59 -1.80 -6.48 -5.59
N ALA A 60 -1.20 -7.18 -4.65
CA ALA A 60 0.20 -7.55 -4.73
C ALA A 60 0.49 -8.82 -3.92
N ARG A 61 1.69 -9.35 -4.08
CA ARG A 61 2.23 -10.45 -3.28
C ARG A 61 3.33 -9.94 -2.37
N ALA A 62 3.33 -10.42 -1.14
CA ALA A 62 4.30 -10.09 -0.11
C ALA A 62 4.81 -11.34 0.58
N THR A 63 5.92 -11.15 1.28
CA THR A 63 6.31 -12.01 2.39
C THR A 63 5.67 -11.46 3.66
N VAL A 64 4.79 -12.24 4.30
CA VAL A 64 4.12 -11.87 5.56
C VAL A 64 4.66 -12.75 6.67
N ASP A 65 5.35 -12.17 7.66
CA ASP A 65 5.97 -12.90 8.78
C ASP A 65 6.81 -14.11 8.35
N GLY A 66 7.50 -14.00 7.22
CA GLY A 66 8.32 -15.06 6.62
C GLY A 66 7.58 -16.00 5.67
N GLN A 67 6.25 -15.89 5.54
CA GLN A 67 5.47 -16.64 4.56
C GLN A 67 5.52 -15.95 3.20
N VAL A 68 6.20 -16.56 2.24
CA VAL A 68 6.40 -16.00 0.89
C VAL A 68 5.17 -16.21 0.01
N GLY A 69 4.87 -15.24 -0.84
CA GLY A 69 3.81 -15.36 -1.86
C GLY A 69 2.41 -15.11 -1.34
N VAL A 70 2.27 -14.52 -0.15
CA VAL A 70 0.99 -14.13 0.43
C VAL A 70 0.42 -12.96 -0.37
N ARG A 71 -0.80 -13.12 -0.89
CA ARG A 71 -1.52 -12.00 -1.52
C ARG A 71 -1.91 -10.98 -0.47
N PHE A 72 -1.79 -9.71 -0.79
CA PHE A 72 -2.30 -8.62 0.01
C PHE A 72 -2.99 -7.59 -0.87
N VAL A 73 -3.93 -6.88 -0.26
CA VAL A 73 -4.61 -5.72 -0.83
C VAL A 73 -4.23 -4.53 0.04
N LEU A 74 -3.71 -3.49 -0.60
CA LEU A 74 -3.47 -2.20 0.03
C LEU A 74 -4.40 -1.18 -0.61
N GLU A 75 -5.27 -0.59 0.19
CA GLU A 75 -6.04 0.59 -0.19
C GLU A 75 -5.39 1.79 0.49
N VAL A 76 -5.14 2.86 -0.27
CA VAL A 76 -4.70 4.15 0.27
C VAL A 76 -5.64 5.23 -0.24
N GLU A 77 -5.88 6.23 0.59
CA GLU A 77 -6.74 7.36 0.25
C GLU A 77 -6.03 8.65 0.66
N ASP A 78 -5.75 9.51 -0.32
CA ASP A 78 -5.22 10.85 -0.13
C ASP A 78 -6.37 11.79 0.21
N LEU A 79 -6.53 12.11 1.49
CA LEU A 79 -7.54 13.06 1.97
C LEU A 79 -6.94 14.45 2.20
N GLY A 80 -5.67 14.66 1.82
CA GLY A 80 -4.90 15.85 2.09
C GLY A 80 -4.10 15.78 3.41
N LYS A 81 -3.23 16.78 3.60
CA LYS A 81 -2.19 16.80 4.65
C LYS A 81 -2.69 16.32 6.03
N GLY A 82 -2.17 15.16 6.45
CA GLY A 82 -2.36 14.60 7.79
C GLY A 82 -3.67 13.83 7.99
N ALA A 83 -4.45 13.62 6.93
CA ALA A 83 -5.67 12.82 6.95
C ALA A 83 -5.59 11.58 6.05
N ASP A 84 -4.47 11.38 5.35
CA ASP A 84 -4.27 10.23 4.47
C ASP A 84 -4.53 8.94 5.23
N THR A 85 -5.35 8.06 4.64
CA THR A 85 -5.65 6.77 5.25
C THR A 85 -5.05 5.64 4.44
N PHE A 86 -4.74 4.55 5.13
CA PHE A 86 -4.34 3.31 4.50
C PHE A 86 -5.10 2.15 5.12
N ARG A 87 -5.27 1.09 4.34
CA ARG A 87 -5.85 -0.17 4.74
C ARG A 87 -5.13 -1.30 4.04
N LEU A 88 -4.44 -2.12 4.82
CA LEU A 88 -3.72 -3.30 4.39
C LEU A 88 -4.47 -4.54 4.85
N VAL A 89 -4.80 -5.44 3.94
CA VAL A 89 -5.38 -6.75 4.24
C VAL A 89 -4.57 -7.83 3.55
N THR A 90 -4.14 -8.82 4.29
CA THR A 90 -3.32 -9.93 3.79
C THR A 90 -4.12 -11.23 3.75
N GLY A 91 -3.72 -12.15 2.87
CA GLY A 91 -4.34 -13.47 2.73
C GLY A 91 -4.12 -14.39 3.93
N THR A 92 -3.25 -14.04 4.87
CA THR A 92 -3.08 -14.75 6.14
C THR A 92 -4.16 -14.39 7.17
N GLY A 93 -5.00 -13.40 6.87
CA GLY A 93 -6.01 -12.87 7.79
C GLY A 93 -5.53 -11.67 8.61
N TYR A 94 -4.26 -11.27 8.48
CA TYR A 94 -3.76 -10.05 9.10
C TYR A 94 -4.31 -8.82 8.36
N GLY A 95 -4.86 -7.86 9.11
CA GLY A 95 -5.38 -6.61 8.59
C GLY A 95 -4.95 -5.43 9.46
N ALA A 96 -4.49 -4.36 8.81
CA ALA A 96 -4.14 -3.10 9.45
C ALA A 96 -4.85 -1.96 8.71
N PHE A 97 -5.32 -0.96 9.44
CA PHE A 97 -5.87 0.24 8.85
C PHE A 97 -5.60 1.42 9.77
N GLY A 98 -5.44 2.60 9.19
CA GLY A 98 -4.98 3.75 9.96
C GLY A 98 -4.88 5.05 9.20
N VAL A 99 -4.62 6.11 9.96
CA VAL A 99 -4.27 7.43 9.44
C VAL A 99 -2.74 7.55 9.44
N VAL A 100 -2.19 8.12 8.37
CA VAL A 100 -0.77 8.47 8.28
C VAL A 100 -0.53 9.74 9.09
N GLU A 101 0.04 9.58 10.28
CA GLU A 101 0.36 10.69 11.18
C GLU A 101 1.62 11.46 10.75
N LYS A 102 2.53 10.80 10.01
CA LYS A 102 3.76 11.41 9.53
C LYS A 102 4.16 10.84 8.17
N GLY A 103 4.73 11.67 7.31
CA GLY A 103 4.90 11.32 5.90
C GLY A 103 3.65 11.72 5.10
N ASN A 104 3.67 11.46 3.79
CA ASN A 104 2.54 11.76 2.91
C ASN A 104 2.32 10.53 2.03
N ILE A 105 1.05 10.27 1.70
CA ILE A 105 0.70 9.39 0.60
C ILE A 105 0.55 10.27 -0.64
N THR A 106 1.34 9.99 -1.66
CA THR A 106 1.19 10.65 -2.96
C THR A 106 0.63 9.62 -3.93
N VAL A 107 -0.61 9.84 -4.37
CA VAL A 107 -1.25 9.03 -5.41
C VAL A 107 -1.12 9.78 -6.74
N GLU A 108 -0.09 9.47 -7.51
CA GLU A 108 0.10 10.01 -8.85
C GLU A 108 -0.38 9.00 -9.89
N GLY A 109 -1.56 9.29 -10.47
CA GLY A 109 -2.09 8.54 -11.61
C GLY A 109 -1.39 8.96 -12.89
N GLY A 110 -0.44 8.16 -13.36
CA GLY A 110 0.10 8.27 -14.70
C GLY A 110 -0.97 7.99 -15.75
N GLY A 111 -1.61 9.05 -16.26
CA GLY A 111 -2.24 9.11 -17.57
C GLY A 111 -3.39 8.15 -17.84
N VAL A 112 -4.60 8.71 -17.85
CA VAL A 112 -5.83 8.24 -18.50
C VAL A 112 -5.55 7.24 -19.63
N LEU A 113 -6.09 6.02 -19.51
CA LEU A 113 -6.33 5.14 -20.66
C LEU A 113 -7.40 5.77 -21.56
N GLY A 114 -7.00 6.77 -22.33
CA GLY A 114 -7.76 7.31 -23.45
C GLY A 114 -7.44 6.51 -24.71
N LEU A 115 -8.25 5.49 -25.01
CA LEU A 115 -8.46 5.00 -26.38
C LEU A 115 -9.40 6.00 -27.08
N PRO A 116 -9.17 6.30 -28.36
CA PRO A 116 -9.78 5.47 -29.42
C PRO A 116 -8.79 4.77 -30.34
#